data_AF-A0A3B9QFU3-F1
#
_entry.id   AF-A0A3B9QFU3-F1
#
_cell.length_a   1.000
_cell.length_b   1.000
_cell.length_c   1.000
_cell.angle_alpha   90.00
_cell.angle_beta   90.00
_cell.angle_gamma   90.00
#
_symmetry.space_group_name_H-M   'P 1'
#
loop_
_entity.id
_entity.type
_entity.pdbx_description
1 polymer ?
#
loop_
_entity_poly.entity_id
_entity_poly.type
_entity_poly.pdbx_seq_one_letter_code
_entity_poly.pdbx_strand_id
1 'polypeptide(L)'
;MTQPRNLGELKKSGWVSRPVKEEMRQNAVALIAAGDPLFDGVVGYENTVLPQLENAVLAGHDVIFLGERGQAKTRMIRSLVNLLDEWMPYVEGSEIYDD
;
A
#
# COMPACT_ATOMS: atom_id res chain seq x y z
N MET A 1 9.80 21.06 2.20
CA MET A 1 9.94 20.47 3.55
C MET A 1 11.33 19.90 3.68
N THR A 2 11.99 20.06 4.81
CA THR A 2 13.33 19.50 5.05
C THR A 2 13.17 18.04 5.48
N GLN A 3 13.78 17.10 4.75
CA GLN A 3 13.76 15.68 5.12
C GLN A 3 14.70 15.42 6.30
N PRO A 4 14.33 14.54 7.25
CA PRO A 4 15.21 14.17 8.37
C PRO A 4 16.47 13.45 7.86
N ARG A 5 17.63 13.83 8.38
CA ARG A 5 18.94 13.28 7.99
C ARG A 5 19.53 12.30 9.00
N ASN A 6 18.88 12.15 10.14
CA ASN A 6 19.30 11.25 11.21
C ASN A 6 18.09 10.78 12.02
N LEU A 7 18.29 9.72 12.82
CA LEU A 7 17.24 9.15 13.67
C LEU A 7 16.63 10.17 14.65
N GLY A 8 17.43 11.13 15.14
CA GLY A 8 16.96 12.17 16.04
C GLY A 8 15.96 13.12 15.38
N GLU A 9 16.23 13.52 14.14
CA GLU A 9 15.32 14.33 13.31
C GLU A 9 14.09 13.54 12.88
N LEU A 10 14.24 12.26 12.52
CA LEU A 10 13.13 11.37 12.14
C LEU A 10 12.13 11.19 13.30
N LYS A 11 12.63 11.00 14.53
CA LYS A 11 11.77 10.94 15.72
C LYS A 11 11.06 12.27 15.97
N LYS A 12 11.72 13.40 15.73
CA LYS A 12 11.12 14.74 15.89
C LYS A 12 10.11 15.08 14.81
N SER A 13 10.19 14.48 13.62
CA SER A 13 9.18 14.65 12.57
C SER A 13 7.87 13.91 12.89
N GLY A 14 7.85 13.08 13.93
CA GLY A 14 6.68 12.29 14.33
C GLY A 14 6.46 11.06 13.45
N TRP A 15 7.47 10.67 12.66
CA TRP A 15 7.39 9.44 11.87
C TRP A 15 7.38 8.22 12.79
N VAL A 16 6.56 7.23 12.44
CA VAL A 16 6.36 5.99 13.20
C VAL A 16 6.40 4.82 12.22
N SER A 17 7.30 3.86 12.47
CA SER A 17 7.32 2.60 11.74
C SER A 17 6.02 1.84 11.96
N ARG A 18 5.45 1.30 10.88
CA ARG A 18 4.21 0.52 10.90
C ARG A 18 4.35 -0.64 9.92
N PRO A 19 3.76 -1.82 10.22
CA PRO A 19 3.74 -2.91 9.25
C PRO A 19 3.08 -2.49 7.94
N VAL A 20 3.59 -2.97 6.80
CA VAL A 20 3.07 -2.69 5.46
C VAL A 20 1.56 -2.92 5.36
N LYS A 21 1.04 -3.98 5.97
CA LYS A 21 -0.42 -4.27 6.00
C LYS A 21 -1.22 -3.18 6.70
N GLU A 22 -0.66 -2.61 7.77
CA GLU A 22 -1.31 -1.55 8.54
C GLU A 22 -1.29 -0.22 7.78
N GLU A 23 -0.17 0.10 7.13
CA GLU A 23 -0.07 1.24 6.23
C GLU A 23 -1.10 1.15 5.09
N MET A 24 -1.12 0.04 4.36
CA MET A 24 -2.08 -0.19 3.28
C MET A 24 -3.52 -0.03 3.75
N ARG A 25 -3.84 -0.58 4.93
CA ARG A 25 -5.18 -0.49 5.53
C ARG A 25 -5.55 0.95 5.86
N GLN A 26 -4.67 1.70 6.51
CA GLN A 26 -4.92 3.09 6.88
C GLN A 26 -5.10 3.98 5.65
N ASN A 27 -4.25 3.81 4.64
CA ASN A 27 -4.32 4.57 3.39
C ASN A 27 -5.56 4.18 2.57
N ALA A 28 -5.94 2.91 2.55
CA ALA A 28 -7.19 2.46 1.94
C ALA A 28 -8.41 3.11 2.62
N VAL A 29 -8.47 3.12 3.96
CA VAL A 29 -9.56 3.79 4.70
C VAL A 29 -9.64 5.28 4.36
N ALA A 30 -8.50 5.95 4.23
CA ALA A 30 -8.45 7.37 3.85
C ALA A 30 -9.04 7.62 2.45
N LEU A 31 -8.70 6.79 1.46
CA LEU A 31 -9.26 6.88 0.11
C LEU A 31 -10.76 6.62 0.09
N ILE A 32 -11.23 5.57 0.79
CA ILE A 32 -12.67 5.27 0.90
C ILE A 32 -13.41 6.46 1.52
N ALA A 33 -12.87 7.04 2.59
CA ALA A 33 -13.47 8.19 3.26
C ALA A 33 -13.51 9.45 2.38
N ALA A 34 -12.53 9.61 1.48
CA ALA A 34 -12.50 10.67 0.49
C ALA A 34 -13.43 10.42 -0.72
N GLY A 35 -13.91 9.18 -0.89
CA GLY A 35 -14.67 8.74 -2.07
C GLY A 35 -13.79 8.45 -3.29
N ASP A 36 -12.49 8.32 -3.09
CA ASP A 36 -11.52 8.01 -4.14
C ASP A 36 -11.43 6.50 -4.40
N PRO A 37 -11.24 6.07 -5.65
CA PRO A 37 -11.12 4.66 -5.99
C PRO A 37 -9.79 4.07 -5.46
N LEU A 38 -9.87 2.90 -4.84
CA LEU A 38 -8.69 2.17 -4.34
C LEU A 38 -7.89 1.53 -5.49
N PHE A 39 -8.58 1.16 -6.56
CA PHE A 39 -8.02 0.46 -7.70
C PHE A 39 -8.40 1.19 -8.97
N ASP A 40 -7.42 1.81 -9.63
CA ASP A 40 -7.59 2.44 -10.94
C ASP A 40 -7.01 1.56 -12.06
N GLY A 41 -7.62 1.64 -13.25
CA GLY A 41 -7.14 0.99 -14.46
C GLY A 41 -7.36 -0.53 -14.55
N VAL A 42 -8.17 -1.14 -13.67
CA VAL A 42 -8.57 -2.55 -13.73
C VAL A 42 -10.04 -2.65 -14.16
N VAL A 43 -10.27 -2.96 -15.43
CA VAL A 43 -11.63 -3.03 -16.02
C VAL A 43 -12.17 -4.46 -15.98
N GLY A 44 -13.46 -4.61 -15.69
CA GLY A 44 -14.21 -5.88 -15.77
C GLY A 44 -14.19 -6.73 -14.49
N TYR A 45 -13.64 -6.19 -13.40
CA TYR A 45 -13.55 -6.86 -12.09
C TYR A 45 -14.22 -6.07 -10.95
N GLU A 46 -14.88 -4.97 -11.28
CA GLU A 46 -15.50 -4.02 -10.35
C GLU A 46 -16.56 -4.69 -9.47
N ASN A 47 -17.25 -5.68 -10.02
CA ASN A 47 -18.33 -6.40 -9.34
C ASN A 47 -17.92 -7.80 -8.86
N THR A 48 -16.65 -8.18 -8.97
CA THR A 48 -16.19 -9.54 -8.62
C THR A 48 -14.97 -9.52 -7.69
N VAL A 49 -13.78 -9.29 -8.23
CA VAL A 49 -12.52 -9.41 -7.50
C VAL A 49 -12.21 -8.15 -6.70
N LEU A 50 -12.48 -6.96 -7.24
CA LEU A 50 -12.10 -5.71 -6.58
C LEU A 50 -12.78 -5.52 -5.20
N PRO A 51 -14.08 -5.80 -5.03
CA PRO A 51 -14.71 -5.71 -3.70
C PRO A 51 -14.13 -6.71 -2.69
N GLN A 52 -13.72 -7.89 -3.14
CA GLN A 52 -13.11 -8.90 -2.26
C GLN A 52 -11.70 -8.48 -1.85
N LEU A 53 -10.95 -7.89 -2.79
CA LEU A 53 -9.61 -7.37 -2.54
C LEU A 53 -9.65 -6.19 -1.57
N GLU A 54 -10.59 -5.26 -1.74
CA GLU A 54 -10.82 -4.14 -0.81
C GLU A 54 -11.08 -4.66 0.61
N ASN A 55 -12.01 -5.60 0.77
CA ASN A 55 -12.28 -6.22 2.07
C ASN A 55 -11.05 -6.91 2.66
N ALA A 56 -10.26 -7.61 1.85
CA ALA A 56 -9.05 -8.28 2.30
C ALA A 56 -7.98 -7.29 2.78
N VAL A 57 -7.80 -6.16 2.09
CA VAL A 57 -6.91 -5.07 2.50
C VAL A 57 -7.37 -4.47 3.83
N LEU A 58 -8.67 -4.17 3.95
CA LEU A 58 -9.25 -3.62 5.18
C LEU A 58 -9.11 -4.58 6.37
N ALA A 59 -9.18 -5.88 6.12
CA ALA A 59 -9.02 -6.92 7.13
C ALA A 59 -7.55 -7.31 7.41
N GLY A 60 -6.58 -6.80 6.65
CA GLY A 60 -5.16 -7.18 6.79
C GLY A 60 -4.86 -8.63 6.40
N HIS A 61 -5.68 -9.23 5.52
CA HIS A 61 -5.54 -10.61 5.09
C HIS A 61 -4.37 -10.81 4.12
N ASP A 62 -3.81 -12.02 4.12
CA ASP A 62 -2.96 -12.49 3.04
C ASP A 62 -3.83 -12.91 1.84
N VAL A 63 -3.44 -12.50 0.63
CA VAL A 63 -4.23 -12.69 -0.59
C VAL A 63 -3.40 -13.45 -1.63
N ILE A 64 -4.02 -14.44 -2.27
CA ILE A 64 -3.45 -15.16 -3.40
C ILE A 64 -4.33 -14.93 -4.63
N PHE A 65 -3.74 -14.43 -5.72
CA PHE A 65 -4.43 -14.27 -7.00
C PHE A 65 -4.28 -15.54 -7.85
N LEU A 66 -5.40 -16.19 -8.15
CA LEU A 66 -5.46 -17.37 -9.03
C LEU A 66 -6.29 -17.04 -10.28
N GLY A 67 -5.85 -17.56 -11.43
CA GLY A 67 -6.55 -17.36 -12.70
C GLY A 67 -5.66 -17.64 -13.91
N GLU A 68 -6.24 -17.52 -15.10
CA GLU A 68 -5.56 -17.77 -16.36
C GLU A 68 -4.58 -16.65 -16.76
N ARG A 69 -3.72 -16.91 -17.74
CA ARG A 69 -2.82 -15.90 -18.31
C ARG A 69 -3.63 -14.77 -18.94
N GLY A 70 -3.23 -13.52 -18.67
CA GLY A 70 -3.89 -12.33 -19.24
C GLY A 70 -5.06 -11.76 -18.42
N GLN A 71 -5.42 -12.38 -17.28
CA GLN A 71 -6.52 -11.92 -16.42
C GLN A 71 -6.14 -10.80 -15.42
N ALA A 72 -5.26 -9.89 -15.81
CA ALA A 72 -4.92 -8.69 -15.01
C ALA A 72 -4.36 -8.92 -13.58
N LYS A 73 -4.04 -10.14 -13.13
CA LYS A 73 -3.47 -10.42 -11.79
C LYS A 73 -2.29 -9.51 -11.43
N THR A 74 -1.29 -9.42 -12.30
CA THR A 74 -0.12 -8.56 -12.09
C THR A 74 -0.48 -7.07 -12.01
N ARG A 75 -1.52 -6.64 -12.73
CA ARG A 75 -2.01 -5.26 -12.68
C ARG A 75 -2.65 -4.97 -11.31
N MET A 76 -3.49 -5.86 -10.81
CA MET A 76 -4.11 -5.74 -9.48
C MET A 76 -3.06 -5.73 -8.36
N ILE A 77 -2.04 -6.58 -8.45
CA ILE A 77 -0.94 -6.59 -7.46
C ILE A 77 -0.20 -5.25 -7.48
N ARG A 78 0.06 -4.69 -8.67
CA ARG A 78 0.75 -3.39 -8.78
C ARG A 78 -0.10 -2.22 -8.29
N SER A 79 -1.43 -2.26 -8.42
CA SER A 79 -2.28 -1.20 -7.87
C SER A 79 -2.27 -1.14 -6.34
N LEU A 80 -1.96 -2.25 -5.65
CA LEU A 80 -1.83 -2.24 -4.18
C LEU A 80 -0.66 -1.36 -3.69
N VAL A 81 0.37 -1.16 -4.53
CA VAL A 81 1.51 -0.29 -4.20
C VAL A 81 1.07 1.17 -4.07
N ASN A 82 -0.03 1.57 -4.73
CA ASN A 82 -0.58 2.93 -4.60
C ASN A 82 -1.18 3.21 -3.22
N LEU A 83 -1.32 2.18 -2.37
CA LEU A 83 -1.75 2.32 -0.98
C LEU A 83 -0.57 2.49 -0.02
N LEU A 84 0.67 2.47 -0.51
CA LEU A 84 1.86 2.73 0.29
C LEU A 84 2.26 4.21 0.18
N ASP A 85 2.90 4.72 1.21
CA ASP A 85 3.46 6.06 1.23
C ASP A 85 4.55 6.18 0.15
N GLU A 86 4.61 7.34 -0.49
CA GLU A 86 5.58 7.59 -1.57
C GLU A 86 7.04 7.50 -1.08
N TRP A 87 7.27 7.78 0.21
CA TRP A 87 8.59 7.86 0.81
C TRP A 87 8.64 7.11 2.13
N MET A 88 9.70 6.32 2.30
CA MET A 88 10.03 5.63 3.54
C MET A 88 11.48 5.98 3.93
N PRO A 89 11.77 6.22 5.22
CA PRO A 89 13.16 6.36 5.65
C PRO A 89 13.90 5.03 5.47
N TYR A 90 15.21 5.10 5.23
CA TYR A 90 16.06 3.92 5.21
C TYR A 90 17.43 4.28 5.78
N VAL A 91 18.19 3.26 6.19
CA VAL A 91 19.56 3.43 6.67
C VAL A 91 20.53 3.41 5.49
N GLU A 92 21.26 4.50 5.29
CA GLU A 92 22.31 4.58 4.27
C GLU A 92 23.36 3.48 4.47
N GLY A 93 23.71 2.77 3.39
CA GLY A 93 24.64 1.63 3.43
C GLY A 93 23.99 0.29 3.81
N SER A 94 22.70 0.27 4.14
CA SER A 94 21.97 -0.99 4.28
C SER A 94 21.70 -1.62 2.91
N GLU A 95 21.94 -2.93 2.79
CA GLU A 95 21.59 -3.70 1.58
C GLU A 95 20.08 -3.96 1.49
N ILE A 96 19.40 -3.89 2.64
CA ILE A 96 17.95 -4.04 2.76
C ILE A 96 17.41 -2.66 3.12
N TYR A 97 16.65 -2.04 2.22
CA TYR A 97 16.04 -0.73 2.43
C TYR A 97 14.84 -0.84 3.39
N ASP A 98 15.13 -1.18 4.65
CA ASP A 98 14.18 -1.30 5.75
C ASP A 98 14.21 -0.05 6.63
N ASP A 99 13.12 0.16 7.38
CA ASP A 99 12.86 1.34 8.22
C ASP A 99 13.25 1.21 9.71
#